data_AF-A0A919MJI1-F1
#
_entry.id   AF-A0A919MJI1-F1
#
_cell.length_a   1.000
_cell.length_b   1.000
_cell.length_c   1.000
_cell.angle_alpha   90.00
_cell.angle_beta   90.00
_cell.angle_gamma   90.00
#
_symmetry.space_group_name_H-M   'P 1'
#
loop_
_entity.id
_entity.type
_entity.pdbx_description
1 polymer ?
#
loop_
_entity_poly.entity_id
_entity_poly.type
_entity_poly.pdbx_seq_one_letter_code
_entity_poly.pdbx_strand_id
1 'polypeptide(L)'
;MTARPRRWLILALAPLAAVTMLLSPASPANADPDDSKKSSTADDGDDNPLLNDVLDSTGRRYLTAKAAVAKSTKTQLGYALRVKNAEAKRDRLLPEVGAVAAQQYRTGGISTMGFLLNTRTPDGFLKKAVSLEEINALNDGKLRELDQAIDEVASAKARLDQEVKAQKQNLALMEKQKESAEKALAQVGGTTVTGGFVFAKSPVAAPAPRNSDGEFSPESCNVDDPTTGGCITARTYHMYKEVKKAKFNRFVGCHRNGGPFEHPKGRACDWSLQKSGFSPWHNQDTREYGNNLMAFLVRNADRLGILYVIWNKMIWFPATGWKTYHGPSDHTDHVHVSML
;
A
#
# COMPACT_ATOMS: atom_id res chain seq x y z
N MET A 1 -7.93 3.73 61.13
CA MET A 1 -8.52 2.47 60.63
C MET A 1 -8.71 2.64 59.11
N THR A 2 -7.68 2.33 58.31
CA THR A 2 -7.52 1.10 57.47
C THR A 2 -8.58 1.03 56.35
N ALA A 3 -8.30 1.40 55.10
CA ALA A 3 -7.55 0.71 54.02
C ALA A 3 -8.53 0.58 52.81
N ARG A 4 -8.25 0.66 51.51
CA ARG A 4 -7.07 0.71 50.62
C ARG A 4 -7.56 1.16 49.22
N PRO A 5 -6.75 1.83 48.37
CA PRO A 5 -7.07 2.12 46.96
C PRO A 5 -6.53 1.04 45.99
N ARG A 6 -7.19 0.89 44.84
CA ARG A 6 -6.90 -0.13 43.80
C ARG A 6 -5.93 0.44 42.76
N ARG A 7 -4.75 -0.17 42.66
CA ARG A 7 -3.68 0.10 41.69
C ARG A 7 -4.06 -0.42 40.29
N TRP A 8 -3.78 0.35 39.24
CA TRP A 8 -3.50 -0.16 37.90
C TRP A 8 -2.11 0.30 37.48
N LEU A 9 -1.25 -0.67 37.24
CA LEU A 9 0.16 -0.53 36.85
C LEU A 9 0.25 -0.22 35.35
N ILE A 10 0.92 0.87 35.00
CA ILE A 10 1.42 1.13 33.65
C ILE A 10 2.83 0.54 33.60
N LEU A 11 2.99 -0.56 32.86
CA LEU A 11 4.29 -1.09 32.46
C LEU A 11 4.71 -0.38 31.16
N ALA A 12 5.62 0.58 31.30
CA ALA A 12 6.46 1.03 30.20
C ALA A 12 7.65 0.07 30.09
N LEU A 13 7.83 -0.56 28.92
CA LEU A 13 9.07 -1.26 28.57
C LEU A 13 9.53 -0.79 27.18
N ALA A 14 10.59 0.01 27.18
CA ALA A 14 11.57 0.01 26.09
C ALA A 14 12.50 -1.21 26.26
N PRO A 15 13.20 -1.63 25.20
CA PRO A 15 14.66 -1.69 25.36
C PRO A 15 15.45 -1.12 24.18
N LEU A 16 16.41 -0.27 24.53
CA LEU A 16 17.71 -0.13 23.87
C LEU A 16 18.59 -1.33 24.26
N ALA A 17 19.33 -1.92 23.30
CA ALA A 17 20.64 -2.59 23.41
C ALA A 17 20.82 -3.49 22.18
N ALA A 18 21.99 -3.71 21.58
CA ALA A 18 23.32 -3.14 21.69
C ALA A 18 24.10 -3.62 20.44
N VAL A 19 25.04 -2.81 19.96
CA VAL A 19 26.00 -3.19 18.93
C VAL A 19 27.01 -4.15 19.54
N THR A 20 27.16 -5.35 18.96
CA THR A 20 28.29 -6.25 19.22
C THR A 20 29.02 -6.55 17.93
N MET A 21 30.17 -5.88 17.75
CA MET A 21 31.23 -6.33 16.86
C MET A 21 31.84 -7.61 17.44
N LEU A 22 31.87 -8.68 16.64
CA LEU A 22 32.70 -9.86 16.90
C LEU A 22 33.67 -10.02 15.73
N LEU A 23 34.94 -9.69 15.99
CA LEU A 23 36.11 -10.11 15.24
C LEU A 23 36.49 -11.53 15.69
N SER A 24 36.68 -12.47 14.76
CA SER A 24 37.53 -13.67 14.93
C SER A 24 37.78 -14.37 13.58
N PRO A 25 38.86 -15.16 13.45
CA PRO A 25 39.77 -15.11 12.31
C PRO A 25 39.49 -16.12 11.20
N ALA A 26 40.04 -15.81 10.03
CA ALA A 26 40.14 -16.70 8.88
C ALA A 26 40.90 -17.99 9.22
N SER A 27 40.44 -19.12 8.67
CA SER A 27 41.27 -20.28 8.38
C SER A 27 40.90 -20.84 7.00
N PRO A 28 41.90 -21.24 6.19
CA PRO A 28 41.71 -21.62 4.79
C PRO A 28 41.42 -23.12 4.66
N ALA A 29 40.60 -23.52 3.70
CA ALA A 29 40.60 -24.87 3.13
C ALA A 29 39.78 -24.84 1.82
N ASN A 30 40.48 -24.83 0.69
CA ASN A 30 40.74 -25.99 -0.17
C ASN A 30 39.60 -26.25 -1.16
N ALA A 31 39.90 -25.89 -2.42
CA ALA A 31 39.20 -26.32 -3.60
C ALA A 31 39.48 -27.81 -3.85
N ASP A 32 38.47 -28.54 -4.30
CA ASP A 32 38.64 -29.67 -5.21
C ASP A 32 37.53 -29.56 -6.27
N PRO A 33 37.82 -29.83 -7.56
CA PRO A 33 36.96 -29.50 -8.67
C PRO A 33 35.97 -30.64 -8.92
N ASP A 34 34.70 -30.33 -9.10
CA ASP A 34 33.80 -31.26 -9.76
C ASP A 34 33.09 -30.58 -10.94
N ASP A 35 33.41 -31.12 -12.11
CA ASP A 35 32.98 -30.70 -13.43
C ASP A 35 31.51 -31.05 -13.64
N SER A 36 30.63 -30.05 -13.57
CA SER A 36 29.32 -30.15 -14.21
C SER A 36 28.83 -28.79 -14.70
N LYS A 37 29.01 -28.58 -16.02
CA LYS A 37 28.34 -27.59 -16.90
C LYS A 37 28.19 -26.18 -16.31
N LYS A 38 29.21 -25.34 -16.55
CA LYS A 38 29.16 -23.87 -16.37
C LYS A 38 27.90 -23.26 -16.99
N SER A 39 26.95 -22.87 -16.15
CA SER A 39 26.00 -21.80 -16.47
C SER A 39 26.81 -20.51 -16.61
N SER A 40 26.73 -19.85 -17.76
CA SER A 40 27.47 -18.61 -18.06
C SER A 40 26.80 -17.36 -17.47
N THR A 41 26.14 -17.47 -16.33
CA THR A 41 25.51 -16.37 -15.60
C THR A 41 26.34 -16.06 -14.38
N ALA A 42 26.83 -14.82 -14.26
CA ALA A 42 27.49 -14.35 -13.06
C ALA A 42 26.55 -14.51 -11.86
N ASP A 43 27.05 -15.12 -10.79
CA ASP A 43 26.35 -15.21 -9.52
C ASP A 43 26.53 -13.88 -8.79
N ASP A 44 25.44 -13.12 -8.57
CA ASP A 44 25.45 -11.80 -7.91
C ASP A 44 25.72 -11.87 -6.41
N GLY A 45 26.31 -12.98 -5.94
CA GLY A 45 26.53 -13.29 -4.54
C GLY A 45 27.80 -12.69 -3.95
N ASP A 46 27.69 -11.44 -3.48
CA ASP A 46 28.43 -11.03 -2.27
C ASP A 46 27.68 -9.98 -1.40
N ASP A 47 26.37 -9.81 -1.60
CA ASP A 47 25.57 -8.91 -0.77
C ASP A 47 24.89 -9.65 0.39
N ASN A 48 25.18 -9.18 1.61
CA ASN A 48 24.74 -9.69 2.90
C ASN A 48 23.23 -10.05 2.91
N PRO A 49 22.81 -11.27 3.33
CA PRO A 49 21.41 -11.68 3.37
C PRO A 49 20.49 -10.71 4.14
N LEU A 50 21.03 -10.02 5.15
CA LEU A 50 20.31 -8.97 5.89
C LEU A 50 19.92 -7.78 5.00
N LEU A 51 20.70 -7.46 3.97
CA LEU A 51 20.41 -6.38 3.03
C LEU A 51 19.19 -6.74 2.17
N ASN A 52 19.12 -7.96 1.64
CA ASN A 52 18.00 -8.41 0.82
C ASN A 52 16.68 -8.40 1.61
N ASP A 53 16.69 -8.85 2.86
CA ASP A 53 15.51 -8.82 3.73
C ASP A 53 15.07 -7.38 4.06
N VAL A 54 16.04 -6.48 4.29
CA VAL A 54 15.75 -5.05 4.51
C VAL A 54 15.15 -4.43 3.24
N LEU A 55 15.68 -4.75 2.07
CA LEU A 55 15.17 -4.27 0.79
C LEU A 55 13.76 -4.80 0.50
N ASP A 56 13.50 -6.09 0.69
CA ASP A 56 12.16 -6.69 0.55
C ASP A 56 11.18 -6.00 1.51
N SER A 57 11.55 -5.89 2.79
CA SER A 57 10.71 -5.22 3.80
C SER A 57 10.44 -3.74 3.47
N THR A 58 11.37 -3.03 2.83
CA THR A 58 11.21 -1.63 2.46
C THR A 58 10.31 -1.50 1.22
N GLY A 59 10.51 -2.37 0.21
CA GLY A 59 9.66 -2.43 -0.98
C GLY A 59 8.21 -2.78 -0.65
N ARG A 60 7.98 -3.76 0.22
CA ARG A 60 6.65 -4.11 0.73
C ARG A 60 6.02 -2.94 1.48
N ARG A 61 6.72 -2.34 2.44
CA ARG A 61 6.23 -1.18 3.21
C ARG A 61 5.76 -0.03 2.31
N TYR A 62 6.47 0.22 1.22
CA TYR A 62 6.07 1.23 0.24
C TYR A 62 4.73 0.90 -0.43
N LEU A 63 4.58 -0.32 -0.94
CA LEU A 63 3.34 -0.75 -1.58
C LEU A 63 2.19 -0.82 -0.58
N THR A 64 2.43 -1.25 0.66
CA THR A 64 1.49 -1.19 1.78
C THR A 64 1.00 0.23 2.02
N ALA A 65 1.92 1.20 2.12
CA ALA A 65 1.55 2.60 2.34
C ALA A 65 0.71 3.15 1.18
N LYS A 66 1.06 2.83 -0.07
CA LYS A 66 0.29 3.24 -1.25
C LYS A 66 -1.12 2.64 -1.24
N ALA A 67 -1.24 1.36 -0.95
CA ALA A 67 -2.53 0.67 -0.86
C ALA A 67 -3.39 1.22 0.30
N ALA A 68 -2.76 1.50 1.45
CA ALA A 68 -3.41 2.11 2.61
C ALA A 68 -3.96 3.51 2.28
N VAL A 69 -3.21 4.34 1.54
CA VAL A 69 -3.70 5.67 1.10
C VAL A 69 -4.89 5.55 0.15
N ALA A 70 -4.87 4.59 -0.79
CA ALA A 70 -6.01 4.34 -1.68
C ALA A 70 -7.26 3.89 -0.90
N LYS A 71 -7.10 2.97 0.05
CA LYS A 71 -8.17 2.50 0.95
C LYS A 71 -8.70 3.65 1.81
N SER A 72 -7.81 4.44 2.41
CA SER A 72 -8.14 5.61 3.24
C SER A 72 -8.96 6.64 2.44
N THR A 73 -8.57 6.93 1.19
CA THR A 73 -9.30 7.86 0.31
C THR A 73 -10.75 7.40 0.10
N LYS A 74 -10.97 6.10 -0.12
CA LYS A 74 -12.30 5.52 -0.27
C LYS A 74 -13.10 5.62 1.03
N THR A 75 -12.47 5.34 2.17
CA THR A 75 -13.08 5.45 3.50
C THR A 75 -13.50 6.88 3.82
N GLN A 76 -12.65 7.87 3.53
CA GLN A 76 -12.95 9.29 3.72
C GLN A 76 -14.17 9.73 2.91
N LEU A 77 -14.28 9.31 1.65
CA LEU A 77 -15.46 9.57 0.84
C LEU A 77 -16.74 9.01 1.50
N GLY A 78 -16.65 7.79 2.06
CA GLY A 78 -17.75 7.17 2.80
C GLY A 78 -18.17 7.98 4.03
N TYR A 79 -17.22 8.45 4.84
CA TYR A 79 -17.53 9.30 5.99
C TYR A 79 -18.03 10.68 5.59
N ALA A 80 -17.47 11.30 4.55
CA ALA A 80 -17.95 12.59 4.03
C ALA A 80 -19.41 12.53 3.58
N LEU A 81 -19.82 11.44 2.92
CA LEU A 81 -21.21 11.20 2.55
C LEU A 81 -22.11 11.01 3.79
N ARG A 82 -21.65 10.29 4.82
CA ARG A 82 -22.39 10.13 6.08
C ARG A 82 -22.59 11.46 6.80
N VAL A 83 -21.53 12.27 6.90
CA VAL A 83 -21.60 13.62 7.48
C VAL A 83 -22.64 14.45 6.74
N LYS A 84 -22.57 14.50 5.40
CA LYS A 84 -23.53 15.25 4.58
C LYS A 84 -24.98 14.80 4.82
N ASN A 85 -25.22 13.49 4.89
CA ASN A 85 -26.57 12.95 5.10
C ASN A 85 -27.08 13.26 6.53
N ALA A 86 -26.23 13.12 7.54
CA ALA A 86 -26.59 13.41 8.93
C ALA A 86 -26.82 14.92 9.15
N GLU A 87 -26.02 15.78 8.52
CA GLU A 87 -26.24 17.24 8.52
C GLU A 87 -27.57 17.61 7.85
N ALA A 88 -27.89 17.01 6.70
CA ALA A 88 -29.16 17.22 6.03
C ALA A 88 -30.36 16.78 6.90
N LYS A 89 -30.21 15.69 7.67
CA LYS A 89 -31.23 15.23 8.62
C LYS A 89 -31.41 16.21 9.79
N ARG A 90 -30.30 16.62 10.42
CA ARG A 90 -30.29 17.63 11.47
C ARG A 90 -30.96 18.93 11.01
N ASP A 91 -30.62 19.42 9.83
CA ASP A 91 -31.11 20.71 9.29
C ASP A 91 -32.61 20.67 8.96
N ARG A 92 -33.16 19.48 8.67
CA ARG A 92 -34.61 19.29 8.54
C ARG A 92 -35.32 19.27 9.90
N LEU A 93 -34.73 18.64 10.91
CA LEU A 93 -35.35 18.46 12.23
C LEU A 93 -35.28 19.72 13.11
N LEU A 94 -34.22 20.52 12.98
CA LEU A 94 -34.03 21.76 13.74
C LEU A 94 -35.23 22.72 13.70
N PRO A 95 -35.78 23.10 12.52
CA PRO A 95 -36.93 23.99 12.47
C PRO A 95 -38.21 23.34 13.04
N GLU A 96 -38.37 22.02 12.91
CA GLU A 96 -39.53 21.31 13.48
C GLU A 96 -39.50 21.33 15.01
N VAL A 97 -38.36 21.02 15.61
CA VAL A 97 -38.16 21.10 17.07
C VAL A 97 -38.26 22.55 17.56
N GLY A 98 -37.71 23.51 16.81
CA GLY A 98 -37.82 24.93 17.10
C GLY A 98 -39.27 25.43 17.10
N ALA A 99 -40.10 24.94 16.18
CA ALA A 99 -41.53 25.27 16.15
C ALA A 99 -42.29 24.73 17.37
N VAL A 100 -41.96 23.50 17.81
CA VAL A 100 -42.52 22.90 19.04
C VAL A 100 -42.13 23.73 20.26
N ALA A 101 -40.84 24.07 20.41
CA ALA A 101 -40.35 24.89 21.51
C ALA A 101 -40.97 26.29 21.53
N ALA A 102 -41.07 26.95 20.37
CA ALA A 102 -41.69 28.27 20.23
C ALA A 102 -43.18 28.24 20.57
N GLN A 103 -43.88 27.14 20.23
CA GLN A 103 -45.28 26.97 20.59
C GLN A 103 -45.45 26.85 22.11
N GLN A 104 -44.65 26.01 22.78
CA GLN A 104 -44.66 25.87 24.24
C GLN A 104 -44.39 27.21 24.94
N TYR A 105 -43.43 27.99 24.43
CA TYR A 105 -43.11 29.32 24.95
C TYR A 105 -44.28 30.31 24.81
N ARG A 106 -44.90 30.39 23.62
CA ARG A 106 -46.04 31.31 23.36
C ARG A 106 -47.27 30.96 24.16
N THR A 107 -47.53 29.68 24.39
CA THR A 107 -48.63 29.24 25.26
C THR A 107 -48.34 29.50 26.74
N GLY A 108 -47.18 30.07 27.09
CA GLY A 108 -46.86 30.59 28.41
C GLY A 108 -46.85 29.54 29.51
N GLY A 109 -46.73 28.26 29.14
CA GLY A 109 -46.96 27.17 30.08
C GLY A 109 -48.35 27.24 30.74
N ILE A 110 -49.43 27.56 29.99
CA ILE A 110 -50.78 27.11 30.38
C ILE A 110 -50.58 25.66 30.76
N SER A 111 -50.67 25.37 32.06
CA SER A 111 -50.33 24.04 32.55
C SER A 111 -51.14 23.06 31.72
N THR A 112 -50.55 21.93 31.35
CA THR A 112 -51.27 20.82 30.73
C THR A 112 -52.62 20.60 31.44
N MET A 113 -52.65 20.80 32.76
CA MET A 113 -53.83 20.92 33.60
C MET A 113 -54.89 21.94 33.13
N GLY A 114 -54.54 23.19 32.83
CA GLY A 114 -55.48 24.20 32.31
C GLY A 114 -56.09 23.85 30.95
N PHE A 115 -55.34 23.20 30.06
CA PHE A 115 -55.86 22.71 28.77
C PHE A 115 -56.87 21.56 28.96
N LEU A 116 -56.56 20.64 29.88
CA LEU A 116 -57.41 19.51 30.25
C LEU A 116 -58.68 19.95 30.99
N LEU A 117 -58.56 20.91 31.91
CA LEU A 117 -59.65 21.47 32.74
C LEU A 117 -60.61 22.36 31.95
N ASN A 118 -60.24 22.84 30.76
CA ASN A 118 -61.14 23.58 29.88
C ASN A 118 -62.10 22.66 29.10
N THR A 119 -62.68 21.67 29.79
CA THR A 119 -63.72 20.77 29.27
C THR A 119 -64.80 20.60 30.34
N ARG A 120 -66.06 20.57 29.93
CA ARG A 120 -67.20 20.49 30.86
C ARG A 120 -67.73 19.06 31.05
N THR A 121 -67.12 18.07 30.38
CA THR A 121 -67.58 16.67 30.40
C THR A 121 -66.41 15.69 30.60
N PRO A 122 -66.62 14.57 31.32
CA PRO A 122 -65.58 13.55 31.55
C PRO A 122 -64.98 12.98 30.25
N ASP A 123 -65.81 12.71 29.24
CA ASP A 123 -65.36 12.22 27.93
C ASP A 123 -64.45 13.22 27.19
N GLY A 124 -64.73 14.52 27.33
CA GLY A 124 -63.93 15.59 26.73
C GLY A 124 -62.54 15.69 27.37
N PHE A 125 -62.46 15.46 28.69
CA PHE A 125 -61.21 15.41 29.42
C PHE A 125 -60.32 14.24 28.95
N LEU A 126 -60.88 13.02 28.90
CA LEU A 126 -60.13 11.83 28.46
C LEU A 126 -59.63 11.96 27.02
N LYS A 127 -60.45 12.48 26.10
CA LYS A 127 -60.02 12.73 24.71
C LYS A 127 -58.84 13.70 24.63
N LYS A 128 -58.90 14.82 25.37
CA LYS A 128 -57.78 15.78 25.42
C LYS A 128 -56.53 15.19 26.06
N ALA A 129 -56.67 14.34 27.07
CA ALA A 129 -55.54 13.66 27.71
C ALA A 129 -54.83 12.71 26.74
N VAL A 130 -55.57 11.90 25.99
CA VAL A 130 -54.99 11.00 24.97
C VAL A 130 -54.30 11.79 23.86
N SER A 131 -54.92 12.84 23.33
CA SER A 131 -54.27 13.68 22.30
C SER A 131 -53.02 14.38 22.79
N LEU A 132 -52.99 14.81 24.05
CA LEU A 132 -51.80 15.43 24.65
C LEU A 132 -50.65 14.42 24.79
N GLU A 133 -50.96 13.19 25.24
CA GLU A 133 -49.99 12.11 25.33
C GLU A 133 -49.40 11.76 23.95
N GLU A 134 -50.24 11.68 22.92
CA GLU A 134 -49.81 11.43 21.55
C GLU A 134 -48.88 12.53 21.02
N ILE A 135 -49.21 13.80 21.26
CA ILE A 135 -48.36 14.94 20.87
C ILE A 135 -47.02 14.90 21.61
N ASN A 136 -47.02 14.58 22.91
CA ASN A 136 -45.78 14.46 23.70
C ASN A 136 -44.91 13.30 23.18
N ALA A 137 -45.50 12.13 22.92
CA ALA A 137 -44.79 10.99 22.35
C ALA A 137 -44.16 11.31 20.98
N LEU A 138 -44.86 12.07 20.12
CA LEU A 138 -44.34 12.54 18.84
C LEU A 138 -43.18 13.54 19.03
N ASN A 139 -43.32 14.51 19.92
CA ASN A 139 -42.28 15.51 20.20
C ASN A 139 -41.02 14.86 20.78
N ASP A 140 -41.18 13.95 21.73
CA ASP A 140 -40.08 13.17 22.30
C ASP A 140 -39.40 12.30 21.24
N GLY A 141 -40.18 11.75 20.29
CA GLY A 141 -39.66 11.06 19.11
C GLY A 141 -38.76 11.96 18.26
N LYS A 142 -39.22 13.16 17.93
CA LYS A 142 -38.46 14.14 17.12
C LYS A 142 -37.20 14.64 17.83
N LEU A 143 -37.27 14.86 19.14
CA LEU A 143 -36.10 15.23 19.94
C LEU A 143 -35.05 14.13 19.93
N ARG A 144 -35.44 12.87 20.19
CA ARG A 144 -34.52 11.73 20.08
C ARG A 144 -33.93 11.60 18.69
N GLU A 145 -34.71 11.84 17.65
CA GLU A 145 -34.23 11.77 16.27
C GLU A 145 -33.22 12.89 15.95
N LEU A 146 -33.44 14.10 16.46
CA LEU A 146 -32.51 15.22 16.33
C LEU A 146 -31.21 14.95 17.10
N ASP A 147 -31.30 14.47 18.34
CA ASP A 147 -30.14 14.12 19.16
C ASP A 147 -29.30 13.04 18.46
N GLN A 148 -29.94 11.99 17.95
CA GLN A 148 -29.28 10.95 17.15
C GLN A 148 -28.60 11.54 15.91
N ALA A 149 -29.26 12.45 15.18
CA ALA A 149 -28.66 13.08 14.01
C ALA A 149 -27.44 13.95 14.38
N ILE A 150 -27.48 14.67 15.50
CA ILE A 150 -26.36 15.47 16.00
C ILE A 150 -25.18 14.56 16.40
N ASP A 151 -25.45 13.47 17.13
CA ASP A 151 -24.44 12.48 17.53
C ASP A 151 -23.83 11.76 16.33
N GLU A 152 -24.63 11.44 15.31
CA GLU A 152 -24.15 10.90 14.04
C GLU A 152 -23.23 11.87 13.30
N VAL A 153 -23.57 13.17 13.24
CA VAL A 153 -22.69 14.19 12.66
C VAL A 153 -21.37 14.26 13.42
N ALA A 154 -21.42 14.35 14.76
CA ALA A 154 -20.23 14.48 15.59
C ALA A 154 -19.30 13.26 15.45
N SER A 155 -19.87 12.05 15.54
CA SER A 155 -19.12 10.80 15.44
C SER A 155 -18.56 10.55 14.03
N ALA A 156 -19.32 10.87 12.97
CA ALA A 156 -18.86 10.73 11.59
C ALA A 156 -17.74 11.74 11.26
N LYS A 157 -17.85 12.99 11.74
CA LYS A 157 -16.78 13.99 11.61
C LYS A 157 -15.51 13.58 12.35
N ALA A 158 -15.63 13.12 13.60
CA ALA A 158 -14.47 12.66 14.37
C ALA A 158 -13.75 11.48 13.69
N ARG A 159 -14.49 10.52 13.12
CA ARG A 159 -13.92 9.41 12.35
C ARG A 159 -13.27 9.88 11.04
N LEU A 160 -13.89 10.83 10.34
CA LEU A 160 -13.30 11.45 9.14
C LEU A 160 -11.99 12.17 9.47
N ASP A 161 -11.96 12.96 10.55
CA ASP A 161 -10.77 13.71 10.97
C ASP A 161 -9.63 12.78 11.39
N GLN A 162 -9.95 11.69 12.09
CA GLN A 162 -8.97 10.65 12.43
C GLN A 162 -8.38 10.00 11.18
N GLU A 163 -9.22 9.67 10.20
CA GLU A 163 -8.79 9.08 8.93
C GLU A 163 -7.92 10.05 8.12
N VAL A 164 -8.30 11.33 8.04
CA VAL A 164 -7.52 12.38 7.39
C VAL A 164 -6.16 12.56 8.08
N LYS A 165 -6.11 12.54 9.41
CA LYS A 165 -4.86 12.64 10.17
C LYS A 165 -3.93 11.46 9.87
N ALA A 166 -4.45 10.23 9.86
CA ALA A 166 -3.68 9.04 9.51
C ALA A 166 -3.18 9.10 8.05
N GLN A 167 -4.03 9.53 7.13
CA GLN A 167 -3.65 9.68 5.72
C GLN A 167 -2.57 10.73 5.52
N LYS A 168 -2.62 11.88 6.22
CA LYS A 168 -1.58 12.92 6.14
C LYS A 168 -0.19 12.38 6.50
N GLN A 169 -0.10 11.51 7.50
CA GLN A 169 1.17 10.87 7.87
C GLN A 169 1.69 9.95 6.75
N ASN A 170 0.80 9.16 6.15
CA ASN A 170 1.15 8.29 5.02
C ASN A 170 1.53 9.08 3.76
N LEU A 171 0.84 10.19 3.48
CA LEU A 171 1.14 11.09 2.36
C LEU A 171 2.48 11.79 2.51
N ALA A 172 2.86 12.22 3.72
CA ALA A 172 4.17 12.83 3.95
C ALA A 172 5.34 11.86 3.68
N LEU A 173 5.15 10.57 4.00
CA LEU A 173 6.09 9.51 3.63
C LEU A 173 6.11 9.30 2.11
N MET A 174 4.94 9.25 1.48
CA MET A 174 4.80 9.05 0.04
C MET A 174 5.34 10.23 -0.79
N GLU A 175 5.23 11.48 -0.34
CA GLU A 175 5.73 12.64 -1.10
C GLU A 175 7.27 12.63 -1.18
N LYS A 176 7.95 12.34 -0.06
CA LYS A 176 9.41 12.12 -0.07
C LYS A 176 9.82 11.01 -1.04
N GLN A 177 9.00 9.97 -1.15
CA GLN A 177 9.23 8.83 -2.05
C GLN A 177 8.87 9.17 -3.50
N LYS A 178 7.87 10.01 -3.73
CA LYS A 178 7.48 10.52 -5.06
C LYS A 178 8.57 11.40 -5.64
N GLU A 179 9.14 12.32 -4.86
CA GLU A 179 10.30 13.11 -5.28
C GLU A 179 11.48 12.21 -5.68
N SER A 180 11.69 11.12 -4.94
CA SER A 180 12.71 10.12 -5.27
C SER A 180 12.38 9.36 -6.57
N ALA A 181 11.11 8.99 -6.78
CA ALA A 181 10.65 8.33 -7.99
C ALA A 181 10.70 9.24 -9.24
N GLU A 182 10.40 10.53 -9.10
CA GLU A 182 10.51 11.52 -10.19
C GLU A 182 11.97 11.76 -10.57
N LYS A 183 12.87 11.90 -9.59
CA LYS A 183 14.32 11.93 -9.84
C LYS A 183 14.79 10.65 -10.53
N ALA A 184 14.26 9.50 -10.14
CA ALA A 184 14.59 8.23 -10.77
C ALA A 184 14.10 8.15 -12.22
N LEU A 185 12.88 8.62 -12.51
CA LEU A 185 12.35 8.64 -13.88
C LEU A 185 13.13 9.61 -14.78
N ALA A 186 13.55 10.76 -14.24
CA ALA A 186 14.46 11.68 -14.93
C ALA A 186 15.82 11.02 -15.22
N GLN A 187 16.33 10.18 -14.32
CA GLN A 187 17.56 9.39 -14.54
C GLN A 187 17.37 8.27 -15.57
N VAL A 188 16.19 7.61 -15.61
CA VAL A 188 15.84 6.64 -16.68
C VAL A 188 15.85 7.33 -18.05
N GLY A 189 15.30 8.54 -18.17
CA GLY A 189 15.28 9.30 -19.43
C GLY A 189 16.56 10.09 -19.72
N GLY A 190 17.48 10.19 -18.77
CA GLY A 190 18.69 11.01 -18.84
C GLY A 190 19.89 10.27 -19.44
N THR A 191 20.96 11.01 -19.72
CA THR A 191 22.21 10.45 -20.27
C THR A 191 22.94 9.51 -19.31
N THR A 192 22.69 9.61 -18.01
CA THR A 192 23.41 8.85 -16.96
C THR A 192 23.13 7.35 -16.98
N VAL A 193 21.87 6.92 -17.07
CA VAL A 193 21.52 5.49 -17.04
C VAL A 193 21.42 4.92 -18.46
N THR A 194 20.79 5.67 -19.37
CA THR A 194 20.39 5.15 -20.67
C THR A 194 21.07 5.85 -21.85
N GLY A 195 21.88 6.88 -21.60
CA GLY A 195 22.47 7.68 -22.67
C GLY A 195 21.44 8.49 -23.48
N GLY A 196 20.20 8.62 -23.00
CA GLY A 196 19.10 9.26 -23.74
C GLY A 196 18.35 8.32 -24.70
N PHE A 197 18.69 7.03 -24.75
CA PHE A 197 18.09 6.06 -25.67
C PHE A 197 17.00 5.23 -24.99
N VAL A 198 15.82 5.81 -24.78
CA VAL A 198 14.65 5.12 -24.21
C VAL A 198 13.38 5.53 -24.94
N PHE A 199 12.47 4.59 -25.19
CA PHE A 199 11.12 4.91 -25.63
C PHE A 199 10.43 5.88 -24.65
N ALA A 200 9.87 6.96 -25.18
CA ALA A 200 9.12 7.95 -24.40
C ALA A 200 7.88 7.34 -23.72
N LYS A 201 7.30 6.27 -24.30
CA LYS A 201 6.16 5.53 -23.76
C LYS A 201 6.45 4.04 -23.79
N SER A 202 6.25 3.36 -22.67
CA SER A 202 6.30 1.89 -22.60
C SER A 202 4.88 1.31 -22.68
N PRO A 203 4.72 0.08 -23.21
CA PRO A 203 3.49 -0.69 -23.04
C PRO A 203 3.12 -0.82 -21.56
N VAL A 204 1.80 -0.89 -21.29
CA VAL A 204 1.26 -1.05 -19.94
C VAL A 204 0.97 -2.52 -19.69
N ALA A 205 1.56 -3.08 -18.62
CA ALA A 205 1.33 -4.46 -18.21
C ALA A 205 -0.02 -4.64 -17.52
N ALA A 206 -0.63 -5.81 -17.69
CA ALA A 206 -1.74 -6.24 -16.85
C ALA A 206 -1.26 -6.36 -15.38
N PRO A 207 -2.01 -5.83 -14.39
CA PRO A 207 -1.60 -5.92 -13.00
C PRO A 207 -1.62 -7.37 -12.50
N ALA A 208 -0.62 -7.75 -11.72
CA ALA A 208 -0.62 -9.00 -10.97
C ALA A 208 -1.73 -8.98 -9.89
N PRO A 209 -2.30 -10.14 -9.53
CA PRO A 209 -3.32 -10.23 -8.48
C PRO A 209 -2.84 -9.62 -7.15
N ARG A 210 -3.75 -8.94 -6.46
CA ARG A 210 -3.51 -8.31 -5.16
C ARG A 210 -4.58 -8.74 -4.16
N ASN A 211 -4.21 -8.73 -2.88
CA ASN A 211 -5.11 -8.99 -1.78
C ASN A 211 -6.17 -7.89 -1.65
N SER A 212 -7.20 -8.12 -0.83
CA SER A 212 -8.24 -7.11 -0.53
C SER A 212 -7.69 -5.83 0.06
N ASP A 213 -6.55 -5.92 0.75
CA ASP A 213 -5.83 -4.77 1.31
C ASP A 213 -4.89 -4.08 0.30
N GLY A 214 -4.88 -4.54 -0.95
CA GLY A 214 -4.09 -3.99 -2.05
C GLY A 214 -2.63 -4.42 -2.05
N GLU A 215 -2.22 -5.29 -1.12
CA GLU A 215 -0.86 -5.83 -1.04
C GLU A 215 -0.66 -7.05 -1.94
N PHE A 216 0.61 -7.40 -2.12
CA PHE A 216 1.04 -8.62 -2.77
C PHE A 216 1.35 -9.70 -1.74
N SER A 217 0.75 -10.88 -1.88
CA SER A 217 1.06 -12.03 -1.02
C SER A 217 2.50 -12.52 -1.23
N PRO A 218 3.18 -13.02 -0.20
CA PRO A 218 4.36 -13.85 -0.42
C PRO A 218 4.00 -15.06 -1.29
N GLU A 219 4.83 -15.37 -2.26
CA GLU A 219 4.66 -16.51 -3.15
C GLU A 219 5.88 -17.42 -3.08
N SER A 220 5.64 -18.72 -3.06
CA SER A 220 6.70 -19.73 -3.19
C SER A 220 6.87 -20.14 -4.64
N CYS A 221 8.03 -20.73 -4.91
CA CYS A 221 8.40 -21.37 -6.18
C CYS A 221 7.44 -22.53 -6.47
N ASN A 222 6.46 -22.32 -7.36
CA ASN A 222 5.33 -23.24 -7.56
C ASN A 222 4.82 -23.36 -9.00
N VAL A 223 5.44 -22.65 -9.94
CA VAL A 223 5.15 -22.74 -11.38
C VAL A 223 6.41 -23.22 -12.08
N ASP A 224 6.31 -24.15 -13.02
CA ASP A 224 7.48 -24.59 -13.81
C ASP A 224 8.11 -23.42 -14.56
N ASP A 225 9.43 -23.27 -14.45
CA ASP A 225 10.16 -22.20 -15.12
C ASP A 225 10.29 -22.49 -16.63
N PRO A 226 9.70 -21.66 -17.52
CA PRO A 226 9.78 -21.89 -18.96
C PRO A 226 11.14 -21.49 -19.56
N THR A 227 12.08 -20.99 -18.76
CA THR A 227 13.33 -20.38 -19.25
C THR A 227 14.56 -21.24 -18.99
N THR A 228 14.71 -21.77 -17.78
CA THR A 228 15.90 -22.51 -17.34
C THR A 228 15.58 -23.86 -16.71
N GLY A 229 14.29 -24.21 -16.56
CA GLY A 229 13.85 -25.35 -15.76
C GLY A 229 13.91 -25.06 -14.26
N GLY A 230 13.34 -25.95 -13.44
CA GLY A 230 13.08 -25.65 -12.02
C GLY A 230 11.73 -24.95 -11.85
N CYS A 231 11.61 -24.06 -10.86
CA CYS A 231 10.36 -23.36 -10.60
C CYS A 231 10.53 -21.85 -10.47
N ILE A 232 9.44 -21.12 -10.69
CA ILE A 232 9.28 -19.71 -10.45
C ILE A 232 7.99 -19.45 -9.65
N THR A 233 7.84 -18.26 -9.10
CA THR A 233 6.56 -17.85 -8.51
C THR A 233 5.53 -17.55 -9.61
N ALA A 234 4.25 -17.62 -9.26
CA ALA A 234 3.16 -17.25 -10.17
C ALA A 234 3.30 -15.80 -10.67
N ARG A 235 3.80 -14.88 -9.84
CA ARG A 235 4.06 -13.49 -10.22
C ARG A 235 5.24 -13.32 -11.14
N THR A 236 6.34 -14.04 -10.91
CA THR A 236 7.47 -14.06 -11.85
C THR A 236 7.00 -14.57 -13.21
N TYR A 237 6.18 -15.62 -13.24
CA TYR A 237 5.59 -16.13 -14.48
C TYR A 237 4.64 -15.11 -15.15
N HIS A 238 3.85 -14.38 -14.37
CA HIS A 238 3.03 -13.28 -14.89
C HIS A 238 3.86 -12.15 -15.50
N MET A 239 4.91 -11.71 -14.80
CA MET A 239 5.86 -10.72 -15.30
C MET A 239 6.53 -11.19 -16.60
N TYR A 240 7.01 -12.43 -16.65
CA TYR A 240 7.58 -13.03 -17.85
C TYR A 240 6.63 -12.94 -19.05
N LYS A 241 5.35 -13.31 -18.88
CA LYS A 241 4.35 -13.22 -19.94
C LYS A 241 4.12 -11.79 -20.42
N GLU A 242 4.03 -10.82 -19.50
CA GLU A 242 3.82 -9.41 -19.87
C GLU A 242 5.05 -8.81 -20.56
N VAL A 243 6.26 -9.20 -20.17
CA VAL A 243 7.51 -8.80 -20.87
C VAL A 243 7.55 -9.38 -22.28
N LYS A 244 7.24 -10.67 -22.48
CA LYS A 244 7.13 -11.30 -23.81
C LYS A 244 6.03 -10.66 -24.66
N LYS A 245 4.89 -10.33 -24.06
CA LYS A 245 3.77 -9.62 -24.72
C LYS A 245 4.18 -8.22 -25.18
N ALA A 246 5.00 -7.53 -24.41
CA ALA A 246 5.63 -6.26 -24.78
C ALA A 246 6.75 -6.39 -25.83
N LYS A 247 6.95 -7.60 -26.39
CA LYS A 247 7.89 -7.95 -27.48
C LYS A 247 9.36 -7.96 -27.08
N PHE A 248 9.66 -7.96 -25.78
CA PHE A 248 11.00 -8.29 -25.29
C PHE A 248 11.15 -9.81 -25.32
N ASN A 249 11.78 -10.34 -26.38
CA ASN A 249 11.80 -11.77 -26.70
C ASN A 249 13.19 -12.40 -26.71
N ARG A 250 14.22 -11.69 -26.23
CA ARG A 250 15.59 -12.21 -26.14
C ARG A 250 15.72 -13.29 -25.07
N PHE A 251 16.90 -13.89 -25.01
CA PHE A 251 17.21 -14.95 -24.05
C PHE A 251 16.98 -14.45 -22.62
N VAL A 252 16.49 -15.35 -21.78
CA VAL A 252 16.20 -15.06 -20.38
C VAL A 252 16.43 -16.33 -19.58
N GLY A 253 16.94 -16.18 -18.36
CA GLY A 253 17.00 -17.23 -17.36
C GLY A 253 16.42 -16.73 -16.04
N CYS A 254 15.49 -17.47 -15.45
CA CYS A 254 14.79 -17.05 -14.25
C CYS A 254 15.21 -17.86 -13.01
N HIS A 255 15.25 -19.19 -13.12
CA HIS A 255 15.63 -20.04 -12.00
C HIS A 255 17.07 -20.53 -12.12
N ARG A 256 17.80 -20.47 -11.01
CA ARG A 256 19.06 -21.22 -10.80
C ARG A 256 19.17 -21.61 -9.33
N ASN A 257 19.69 -22.81 -9.07
CA ASN A 257 19.91 -23.29 -7.71
C ASN A 257 21.15 -22.61 -7.08
N GLY A 258 21.14 -22.44 -5.75
CA GLY A 258 22.30 -21.95 -4.98
C GLY A 258 22.18 -20.51 -4.47
N GLY A 259 22.71 -20.26 -3.26
CA GLY A 259 22.66 -18.95 -2.61
C GLY A 259 21.30 -18.59 -1.96
N PRO A 260 21.24 -17.56 -1.09
CA PRO A 260 20.01 -17.09 -0.43
C PRO A 260 19.17 -16.12 -1.29
N PHE A 261 19.53 -15.95 -2.56
CA PHE A 261 19.06 -14.86 -3.44
C PHE A 261 17.71 -15.15 -4.10
N GLU A 262 17.30 -14.28 -5.02
CA GLU A 262 15.97 -14.31 -5.61
C GLU A 262 15.81 -15.34 -6.75
N HIS A 263 16.89 -15.71 -7.43
CA HIS A 263 16.83 -16.77 -8.45
C HIS A 263 16.40 -18.14 -7.89
N PRO A 264 17.01 -18.68 -6.81
CA PRO A 264 16.59 -19.96 -6.23
C PRO A 264 15.16 -19.96 -5.67
N LYS A 265 14.65 -18.78 -5.29
CA LYS A 265 13.29 -18.60 -4.81
C LYS A 265 12.28 -18.50 -5.96
N GLY A 266 12.75 -18.49 -7.21
CA GLY A 266 11.87 -18.30 -8.36
C GLY A 266 11.35 -16.87 -8.51
N ARG A 267 12.02 -15.90 -7.88
CA ARG A 267 11.61 -14.48 -7.78
C ARG A 267 12.48 -13.55 -8.64
N ALA A 268 13.34 -14.06 -9.52
CA ALA A 268 14.18 -13.23 -10.38
C ALA A 268 14.22 -13.71 -11.83
N CYS A 269 14.61 -12.81 -12.74
CA CYS A 269 14.96 -13.14 -14.12
C CYS A 269 16.08 -12.24 -14.65
N ASP A 270 17.04 -12.85 -15.35
CA ASP A 270 18.11 -12.18 -16.09
C ASP A 270 17.74 -12.16 -17.57
N TRP A 271 17.37 -10.99 -18.09
CA TRP A 271 17.01 -10.81 -19.49
C TRP A 271 18.21 -10.35 -20.30
N SER A 272 18.76 -11.29 -21.07
CA SER A 272 19.90 -11.04 -21.94
C SER A 272 19.62 -10.01 -23.02
N LEU A 273 20.68 -9.32 -23.41
CA LEU A 273 20.70 -8.50 -24.63
C LEU A 273 20.89 -9.35 -25.89
N GLN A 274 21.09 -10.66 -25.78
CA GLN A 274 21.37 -11.55 -26.90
C GLN A 274 20.22 -12.55 -27.12
N LYS A 275 20.14 -13.14 -28.32
CA LYS A 275 19.16 -14.22 -28.60
C LYS A 275 19.49 -15.52 -27.86
N SER A 276 20.74 -15.69 -27.42
CA SER A 276 21.22 -16.82 -26.63
C SER A 276 22.45 -16.38 -25.83
N GLY A 277 22.59 -16.90 -24.60
CA GLY A 277 23.71 -16.57 -23.72
C GLY A 277 23.70 -15.10 -23.27
N PHE A 278 24.80 -14.66 -22.66
CA PHE A 278 24.98 -13.31 -22.14
C PHE A 278 26.23 -12.68 -22.75
N SER A 279 26.10 -11.43 -23.21
CA SER A 279 27.23 -10.65 -23.71
C SER A 279 26.90 -9.15 -23.65
N PRO A 280 27.86 -8.30 -23.26
CA PRO A 280 27.64 -6.86 -23.15
C PRO A 280 27.06 -6.24 -24.43
N TRP A 281 26.35 -5.13 -24.27
CA TRP A 281 25.94 -4.34 -25.42
C TRP A 281 27.17 -3.93 -26.24
N HIS A 282 27.05 -4.02 -27.56
CA HIS A 282 28.15 -3.74 -28.50
C HIS A 282 27.69 -2.92 -29.70
N ASN A 283 26.40 -2.60 -29.78
CA ASN A 283 25.78 -1.79 -30.82
C ASN A 283 24.53 -1.09 -30.29
N GLN A 284 23.91 -0.25 -31.12
CA GLN A 284 22.71 0.49 -30.77
C GLN A 284 21.53 -0.42 -30.42
N ASP A 285 21.30 -1.48 -31.19
CA ASP A 285 20.19 -2.43 -30.97
C ASP A 285 20.24 -3.07 -29.57
N THR A 286 21.39 -3.60 -29.16
CA THR A 286 21.57 -4.25 -27.85
C THR A 286 21.45 -3.25 -26.70
N ARG A 287 21.98 -2.04 -26.86
CA ARG A 287 21.87 -0.96 -25.87
C ARG A 287 20.42 -0.50 -25.70
N GLU A 288 19.74 -0.21 -26.81
CA GLU A 288 18.34 0.22 -26.82
C GLU A 288 17.41 -0.86 -26.27
N TYR A 289 17.64 -2.12 -26.63
CA TYR A 289 16.86 -3.23 -26.08
C TYR A 289 16.91 -3.25 -24.55
N GLY A 290 18.12 -3.22 -23.97
CA GLY A 290 18.30 -3.22 -22.51
C GLY A 290 17.66 -2.01 -21.84
N ASN A 291 17.89 -0.82 -22.38
CA ASN A 291 17.28 0.42 -21.89
C ASN A 291 15.74 0.37 -21.92
N ASN A 292 15.16 -0.10 -23.02
CA ASN A 292 13.71 -0.15 -23.21
C ASN A 292 13.06 -1.20 -22.32
N LEU A 293 13.70 -2.35 -22.14
CA LEU A 293 13.25 -3.40 -21.24
C LEU A 293 13.28 -2.92 -19.79
N MET A 294 14.40 -2.35 -19.34
CA MET A 294 14.52 -1.74 -18.02
C MET A 294 13.42 -0.70 -17.80
N ALA A 295 13.20 0.20 -18.77
CA ALA A 295 12.19 1.24 -18.63
C ALA A 295 10.77 0.67 -18.56
N PHE A 296 10.47 -0.39 -19.32
CA PHE A 296 9.20 -1.11 -19.22
C PHE A 296 8.99 -1.68 -17.82
N LEU A 297 10.01 -2.35 -17.26
CA LEU A 297 9.95 -2.94 -15.92
C LEU A 297 9.75 -1.86 -14.84
N VAL A 298 10.57 -0.81 -14.85
CA VAL A 298 10.46 0.31 -13.90
C VAL A 298 9.09 0.99 -13.96
N ARG A 299 8.58 1.29 -15.16
CA ARG A 299 7.26 1.94 -15.33
C ARG A 299 6.09 1.04 -14.94
N ASN A 300 6.26 -0.27 -14.99
CA ASN A 300 5.24 -1.25 -14.62
C ASN A 300 5.48 -1.89 -13.24
N ALA A 301 6.46 -1.41 -12.47
CA ALA A 301 6.91 -2.04 -11.22
C ALA A 301 5.77 -2.27 -10.21
N ASP A 302 4.92 -1.27 -10.01
CA ASP A 302 3.74 -1.40 -9.14
C ASP A 302 2.74 -2.43 -9.70
N ARG A 303 2.50 -2.44 -11.01
CA ARG A 303 1.57 -3.40 -11.62
C ARG A 303 2.07 -4.83 -11.49
N LEU A 304 3.37 -5.04 -11.62
CA LEU A 304 4.00 -6.36 -11.65
C LEU A 304 4.45 -6.86 -10.27
N GLY A 305 4.60 -5.98 -9.28
CA GLY A 305 5.15 -6.32 -7.96
C GLY A 305 6.66 -6.52 -7.97
N ILE A 306 7.38 -5.62 -8.66
CA ILE A 306 8.85 -5.63 -8.76
C ILE A 306 9.46 -5.08 -7.47
N LEU A 307 10.45 -5.80 -6.96
CA LEU A 307 11.27 -5.42 -5.81
C LEU A 307 12.42 -4.48 -6.23
N TYR A 308 13.22 -4.88 -7.23
CA TYR A 308 14.26 -4.03 -7.81
C TYR A 308 14.60 -4.41 -9.25
N VAL A 309 15.27 -3.51 -9.97
CA VAL A 309 15.80 -3.71 -11.33
C VAL A 309 17.27 -3.29 -11.35
N ILE A 310 18.15 -4.10 -11.94
CA ILE A 310 19.56 -3.75 -12.16
C ILE A 310 19.84 -3.69 -13.65
N TRP A 311 20.48 -2.61 -14.09
CA TRP A 311 20.88 -2.41 -15.47
C TRP A 311 22.09 -1.48 -15.56
N ASN A 312 23.12 -1.90 -16.29
CA ASN A 312 24.29 -1.10 -16.64
C ASN A 312 24.94 -0.41 -15.42
N LYS A 313 25.34 -1.22 -14.43
CA LYS A 313 25.95 -0.78 -13.16
C LYS A 313 25.07 0.14 -12.30
N MET A 314 23.75 0.10 -12.51
CA MET A 314 22.78 0.87 -11.73
C MET A 314 21.72 -0.06 -11.18
N ILE A 315 21.25 0.20 -9.96
CA ILE A 315 20.15 -0.51 -9.32
C ILE A 315 19.02 0.46 -8.99
N TRP A 316 17.78 0.04 -9.26
CA TRP A 316 16.57 0.81 -9.01
C TRP A 316 15.66 0.10 -8.02
N PHE A 317 15.14 0.86 -7.05
CA PHE A 317 14.10 0.42 -6.13
C PHE A 317 12.85 1.29 -6.26
N PRO A 318 11.62 0.74 -6.18
CA PRO A 318 10.39 1.51 -6.20
C PRO A 318 10.34 2.67 -5.20
N ALA A 319 10.91 2.47 -4.02
CA ALA A 319 10.86 3.43 -2.92
C ALA A 319 11.99 4.47 -2.95
N THR A 320 13.16 4.16 -3.53
CA THR A 320 14.38 5.00 -3.40
C THR A 320 15.04 5.40 -4.71
N GLY A 321 14.53 4.93 -5.85
CA GLY A 321 15.05 5.30 -7.15
C GLY A 321 16.38 4.63 -7.51
N TRP A 322 17.13 5.24 -8.42
CA TRP A 322 18.40 4.72 -8.90
C TRP A 322 19.57 5.03 -7.98
N LYS A 323 20.47 4.06 -7.88
CA LYS A 323 21.77 4.17 -7.23
C LYS A 323 22.81 3.45 -8.08
N THR A 324 24.07 3.83 -7.91
CA THR A 324 25.18 3.04 -8.45
C THR A 324 25.14 1.65 -7.83
N TYR A 325 25.34 0.63 -8.66
CA TYR A 325 25.43 -0.75 -8.24
C TYR A 325 26.89 -1.20 -8.27
N HIS A 326 27.30 -1.89 -7.22
CA HIS A 326 28.60 -2.53 -7.11
C HIS A 326 28.36 -3.95 -6.62
N GLY A 327 28.33 -4.90 -7.55
CA GLY A 327 28.21 -6.31 -7.23
C GLY A 327 29.01 -7.16 -8.21
N PRO A 328 28.94 -8.50 -8.08
CA PRO A 328 29.78 -9.41 -8.85
C PRO A 328 29.61 -9.31 -10.37
N SER A 329 28.40 -8.93 -10.82
CA SER A 329 28.09 -8.63 -12.22
C SER A 329 27.92 -7.14 -12.46
N ASP A 330 28.52 -6.61 -13.50
CA ASP A 330 28.31 -5.22 -13.92
C ASP A 330 26.94 -4.99 -14.60
N HIS A 331 26.18 -6.04 -14.90
CA HIS A 331 24.85 -5.97 -15.56
C HIS A 331 24.88 -5.16 -16.87
N THR A 332 25.97 -5.26 -17.63
CA THR A 332 26.11 -4.60 -18.95
C THR A 332 25.63 -5.49 -20.10
N ASP A 333 25.31 -6.74 -19.81
CA ASP A 333 24.97 -7.83 -20.73
C ASP A 333 23.54 -8.37 -20.52
N HIS A 334 22.83 -7.92 -19.49
CA HIS A 334 21.43 -8.23 -19.22
C HIS A 334 20.75 -7.20 -18.32
N VAL A 335 19.42 -7.20 -18.34
CA VAL A 335 18.58 -6.52 -17.35
C VAL A 335 18.14 -7.55 -16.31
N HIS A 336 18.54 -7.36 -15.06
CA HIS A 336 18.08 -8.18 -13.95
C HIS A 336 16.84 -7.57 -13.30
N VAL A 337 15.87 -8.41 -12.94
CA VAL A 337 14.68 -8.03 -12.19
C VAL A 337 14.41 -9.01 -11.07
N SER A 338 14.09 -8.48 -9.89
CA SER A 338 13.63 -9.26 -8.74
C SER A 338 12.21 -8.86 -8.32
N MET A 339 11.45 -9.83 -7.81
CA MET A 339 10.03 -9.73 -7.48
C MET A 339 9.79 -9.81 -5.97
N LEU A 340 8.71 -9.19 -5.48
CA LEU A 340 8.25 -9.27 -4.08
C LEU A 340 7.68 -10.65 -3.75
#